data_AF-A0A2R6DFR5-F1
#
_entry.id   AF-A0A2R6DFR5-F1
#
_cell.length_a   1.000
_cell.length_b   1.000
_cell.length_c   1.000
_cell.angle_alpha   90.00
_cell.angle_beta   90.00
_cell.angle_gamma   90.00
#
_symmetry.space_group_name_H-M   'P 1'
#
loop_
_entity.id
_entity.type
_entity.pdbx_description
1 polymer ?
#
loop_
_entity_poly.entity_id
_entity_poly.type
_entity_poly.pdbx_seq_one_letter_code
_entity_poly.pdbx_strand_id
1 'polypeptide(L)'
;MSYRVLVGENLDPQTALFLRNRGHDALHVSEVLGSGTEDDAIAKYAREQEYVILTNDRDFVALERTHELKVVLATDNDMPAHEIANTVDELAELVPESTDLGRVTWV
;
A
#
# COMPACT_ATOMS: atom_id res chain seq x y z
N MET A 1 -0.22 -10.30 -12.17
CA MET A 1 -0.81 -8.98 -12.52
C MET A 1 -0.01 -7.90 -11.80
N SER A 2 -0.08 -6.63 -12.19
CA SER A 2 0.74 -5.58 -11.55
C SER A 2 -0.15 -4.58 -10.82
N TYR A 3 0.14 -4.36 -9.54
CA TYR A 3 -0.47 -3.28 -8.77
C TYR A 3 0.49 -2.11 -8.70
N ARG A 4 -0.06 -0.90 -8.65
CA ARG A 4 0.67 0.29 -8.22
C ARG A 4 0.50 0.41 -6.70
N VAL A 5 1.57 0.21 -5.94
CA VAL A 5 1.54 0.18 -4.47
C VAL A 5 2.39 1.30 -3.88
N LEU A 6 1.78 2.12 -3.03
CA LEU A 6 2.50 3.05 -2.17
C LEU A 6 2.61 2.45 -0.76
N VAL A 7 3.83 2.04 -0.40
CA VAL A 7 4.13 1.42 0.89
C VAL A 7 4.27 2.52 1.94
N GLY A 8 3.46 2.46 2.99
CA GLY A 8 3.41 3.41 4.09
C GLY A 8 4.71 3.49 4.88
N GLU A 9 4.94 4.64 5.51
CA GLU A 9 6.21 4.98 6.17
C GLU A 9 6.62 4.01 7.29
N ASN A 10 5.62 3.45 8.00
CA ASN A 10 5.85 2.58 9.16
C ASN A 10 6.18 1.12 8.77
N LEU A 11 6.10 0.78 7.49
CA LEU A 11 6.50 -0.54 6.98
C LEU A 11 7.98 -0.54 6.59
N ASP A 12 8.62 -1.70 6.63
CA ASP A 12 10.00 -1.82 6.17
C ASP A 12 10.09 -1.43 4.67
N PRO A 13 11.00 -0.50 4.27
CA PRO A 13 11.21 -0.13 2.88
C PRO A 13 11.54 -1.31 1.95
N GLN A 14 12.06 -2.42 2.49
CA GLN A 14 12.25 -3.66 1.74
C GLN A 14 10.95 -4.22 1.17
N THR A 15 9.79 -3.88 1.75
CA THR A 15 8.47 -4.30 1.25
C THR A 15 8.27 -3.83 -0.20
N ALA A 16 8.63 -2.57 -0.51
CA ALA A 16 8.57 -2.05 -1.87
C ALA A 16 9.53 -2.80 -2.81
N LEU A 17 10.73 -3.16 -2.33
CA LEU A 17 11.68 -3.97 -3.11
C LEU A 17 11.12 -5.37 -3.41
N PHE A 18 10.55 -6.04 -2.42
CA PHE A 18 9.96 -7.36 -2.58
C PHE A 18 8.74 -7.38 -3.50
N LEU A 19 7.91 -6.33 -3.46
CA LEU A 19 6.79 -6.13 -4.39
C LEU A 19 7.28 -5.92 -5.83
N ARG A 20 8.33 -5.08 -6.02
CA ARG A 20 8.95 -4.88 -7.34
C ARG A 20 9.52 -6.18 -7.91
N ASN A 21 10.17 -6.98 -7.07
CA ASN A 21 10.71 -8.29 -7.48
C ASN A 21 9.61 -9.28 -7.90
N ARG A 22 8.36 -9.07 -7.48
CA ARG A 22 7.19 -9.86 -7.87
C ARG A 22 6.41 -9.26 -9.06
N GLY A 23 6.84 -8.11 -9.58
CA GLY A 23 6.26 -7.49 -10.78
C GLY A 23 5.22 -6.40 -10.50
N HIS A 24 5.09 -5.94 -9.26
CA HIS A 24 4.30 -4.76 -8.92
C HIS A 24 5.10 -3.47 -9.15
N ASP A 25 4.41 -2.37 -9.45
CA ASP A 25 4.97 -1.02 -9.43
C ASP A 25 4.86 -0.47 -7.99
N ALA A 26 5.91 -0.63 -7.20
CA ALA A 26 5.88 -0.28 -5.79
C ALA A 26 6.93 0.77 -5.40
N LEU A 27 6.52 1.73 -4.58
CA LEU A 27 7.36 2.77 -4.00
C LEU A 27 7.09 2.87 -2.49
N HIS A 28 8.13 3.09 -1.70
CA HIS A 28 7.96 3.46 -0.30
C HIS A 28 7.76 4.98 -0.15
N VAL A 29 6.91 5.43 0.77
CA VAL A 29 6.62 6.87 1.01
C VAL A 29 7.90 7.68 1.17
N SER A 30 8.90 7.16 1.88
CA SER A 30 10.18 7.85 2.07
C SER A 30 11.00 8.04 0.78
N GLU A 31 10.76 7.25 -0.27
CA GLU A 31 11.43 7.38 -1.58
C GLU A 31 10.88 8.56 -2.38
N VAL A 32 9.59 8.89 -2.21
CA VAL A 32 8.87 9.85 -3.06
C VAL A 32 8.45 11.15 -2.37
N LEU A 33 8.11 11.08 -1.08
CA LEU A 33 7.60 12.22 -0.29
C LEU A 33 8.56 12.59 0.85
N GLY A 34 9.39 11.64 1.28
CA GLY A 34 10.31 11.79 2.42
C GLY A 34 9.70 11.29 3.73
N SER A 35 10.54 11.17 4.76
CA SER A 35 10.12 10.74 6.10
C SER A 35 9.38 11.86 6.85
N GLY A 36 8.40 11.48 7.67
CA GLY A 36 7.54 12.40 8.42
C GLY A 36 6.51 13.13 7.55
N THR A 37 6.18 12.57 6.39
CA THR A 37 5.13 13.15 5.53
C THR A 37 3.77 12.94 6.18
N GLU A 38 2.95 13.99 6.25
CA GLU A 38 1.60 13.89 6.82
C GLU A 38 0.71 12.94 5.99
N ASP A 39 -0.15 12.19 6.67
CA ASP A 39 -1.01 11.18 6.03
C ASP A 39 -1.92 11.76 4.95
N ASP A 40 -2.37 13.01 5.10
CA ASP A 40 -3.19 13.70 4.10
C ASP A 40 -2.40 13.94 2.79
N ALA A 41 -1.13 14.30 2.90
CA ALA A 41 -0.25 14.45 1.74
C ALA A 41 0.07 13.10 1.08
N ILE A 42 0.26 12.04 1.88
CA ILE A 42 0.42 10.67 1.37
C ILE A 42 -0.84 10.22 0.63
N ALA A 43 -2.02 10.42 1.23
CA ALA A 43 -3.32 10.11 0.66
C ALA A 43 -3.57 10.84 -0.66
N LYS A 44 -3.29 12.14 -0.70
CA LYS A 44 -3.41 12.94 -1.92
C LYS A 44 -2.49 12.43 -3.02
N TYR A 45 -1.21 12.19 -2.71
CA TYR A 45 -0.25 11.66 -3.67
C TYR A 45 -0.69 10.29 -4.22
N ALA A 46 -1.11 9.39 -3.34
CA ALA A 46 -1.62 8.09 -3.73
C ALA A 46 -2.82 8.21 -4.66
N ARG A 47 -3.77 9.10 -4.36
CA ARG A 47 -4.97 9.31 -5.16
C ARG A 47 -4.68 9.89 -6.55
N GLU A 48 -3.80 10.89 -6.62
CA GLU A 48 -3.42 11.56 -7.87
C GLU A 48 -2.66 10.63 -8.81
N GLN A 49 -1.91 9.68 -8.24
CA GLN A 49 -1.10 8.72 -8.98
C GLN A 49 -1.73 7.34 -9.07
N GLU A 50 -2.97 7.15 -8.59
CA GLU A 50 -3.70 5.88 -8.64
C GLU A 50 -2.99 4.70 -7.93
N TYR A 51 -2.31 4.99 -6.81
CA TYR A 51 -1.72 3.97 -5.95
C TYR A 51 -2.75 3.34 -5.01
N VAL A 52 -2.61 2.03 -4.78
CA VAL A 52 -3.13 1.35 -3.59
C VAL A 52 -2.18 1.66 -2.43
N ILE A 53 -2.70 2.13 -1.30
CA ILE A 53 -1.89 2.34 -0.10
C ILE A 53 -1.76 1.02 0.64
N LEU A 54 -0.52 0.58 0.89
CA LEU A 54 -0.22 -0.55 1.76
C LEU A 54 0.34 0.00 3.08
N THR A 55 -0.37 -0.19 4.18
CA THR A 55 0.01 0.41 5.48
C THR A 55 -0.44 -0.48 6.64
N ASN A 56 0.17 -0.31 7.81
CA ASN A 56 -0.33 -0.84 9.08
C ASN A 56 -1.01 0.24 9.94
N ASP A 57 -1.03 1.49 9.45
CA ASP A 57 -1.66 2.62 10.12
C ASP A 57 -3.17 2.65 9.82
N ARG A 58 -3.96 2.54 10.88
CA ARG A 58 -5.42 2.53 10.81
C ARG A 58 -6.01 3.89 10.50
N ASP A 59 -5.27 4.98 10.63
CA ASP A 59 -5.79 6.32 10.34
C ASP A 59 -6.10 6.49 8.84
N PHE A 60 -5.44 5.71 7.97
CA PHE A 60 -5.77 5.63 6.54
C PHE A 60 -7.16 5.03 6.25
N VAL A 61 -7.75 4.28 7.19
CA VAL A 61 -9.14 3.79 7.08
C VAL A 61 -10.15 4.94 7.13
N ALA A 62 -9.86 6.01 7.86
CA ALA A 62 -10.68 7.21 7.83
C ALA A 62 -10.45 8.01 6.53
N LEU A 63 -9.19 8.08 6.07
CA LEU A 63 -8.80 8.84 4.90
C LEU A 63 -9.30 8.24 3.57
N GLU A 64 -9.55 6.92 3.50
CA GLU A 64 -10.07 6.28 2.29
C GLU A 64 -11.35 6.95 1.79
N ARG A 65 -12.23 7.36 2.70
CA ARG A 65 -13.54 7.94 2.36
C ARG A 65 -13.38 9.33 1.77
N THR A 66 -12.48 10.12 2.36
CA THR A 66 -12.24 11.51 1.99
C THR A 66 -11.49 11.61 0.65
N HIS A 67 -10.58 10.65 0.39
CA HIS A 67 -9.70 10.67 -0.77
C HIS A 67 -10.06 9.65 -1.85
N GLU A 68 -11.10 8.83 -1.64
CA GLU A 68 -11.49 7.72 -2.54
C GLU A 68 -10.34 6.74 -2.81
N LEU A 69 -9.65 6.32 -1.74
CA LEU A 69 -8.48 5.44 -1.83
C LEU A 69 -8.85 3.96 -1.75
N LYS A 70 -7.92 3.15 -2.23
CA LYS A 70 -7.84 1.72 -1.90
C LYS A 70 -6.73 1.54 -0.87
N VAL A 71 -7.09 0.98 0.28
CA VAL A 71 -6.15 0.72 1.38
C VAL A 71 -6.05 -0.78 1.62
N VAL A 72 -4.84 -1.32 1.58
CA VAL A 72 -4.50 -2.66 2.04
C VAL A 72 -3.85 -2.50 3.41
N LEU A 73 -4.54 -2.98 4.45
CA LEU A 73 -4.09 -2.85 5.83
C LEU A 73 -3.40 -4.13 6.29
N ALA A 74 -2.08 -4.07 6.48
CA ALA A 74 -1.31 -5.13 7.12
C ALA A 74 -1.59 -5.11 8.62
N THR A 75 -2.28 -6.14 9.11
CA THR A 75 -2.79 -6.16 10.50
C THR A 75 -1.77 -6.63 11.52
N ASP A 76 -0.77 -7.41 11.09
CA ASP A 76 0.34 -7.86 11.91
C ASP A 76 1.54 -6.91 11.74
N ASN A 77 1.87 -6.18 12.81
CA ASN A 77 2.96 -5.21 12.84
C ASN A 77 4.35 -5.87 12.85
N ASP A 78 4.43 -7.15 13.19
CA ASP A 78 5.67 -7.91 13.21
C ASP A 78 5.87 -8.71 11.90
N MET A 79 4.92 -8.62 10.96
CA MET A 79 4.99 -9.33 9.68
C MET A 79 6.22 -8.87 8.88
N PRO A 80 7.12 -9.79 8.49
CA PRO A 80 8.28 -9.44 7.68
C PRO A 80 7.90 -8.89 6.31
N ALA A 81 8.72 -7.97 5.79
CA ALA A 81 8.52 -7.32 4.48
C ALA A 81 8.23 -8.28 3.32
N HIS A 82 8.92 -9.43 3.28
CA HIS A 82 8.76 -10.41 2.22
C HIS A 82 7.42 -11.17 2.30
N GLU A 83 6.86 -11.31 3.50
CA GLU A 83 5.57 -11.95 3.77
C GLU A 83 4.43 -10.98 3.46
N ILE A 84 4.53 -9.70 3.88
CA ILE A 84 3.59 -8.65 3.44
C ILE A 84 3.52 -8.60 1.90
N ALA A 85 4.67 -8.59 1.23
CA ALA A 85 4.72 -8.60 -0.22
C ALA A 85 4.16 -9.90 -0.84
N ASN A 86 4.25 -11.04 -0.14
CA ASN A 86 3.63 -12.29 -0.58
C ASN A 86 2.11 -12.20 -0.52
N THR A 87 1.55 -11.67 0.57
CA THR A 87 0.10 -11.53 0.73
C THR A 87 -0.51 -10.57 -0.30
N VAL A 88 0.21 -9.51 -0.67
CA VAL A 88 -0.23 -8.60 -1.74
C VAL A 88 -0.18 -9.27 -3.12
N ASP A 89 0.80 -10.13 -3.37
CA ASP A 89 0.91 -10.89 -4.62
C ASP A 89 -0.23 -11.91 -4.74
N GLU A 90 -0.51 -12.67 -3.68
CA GLU A 90 -1.67 -13.56 -3.60
C GLU A 90 -3.00 -12.80 -3.78
N LEU A 91 -3.12 -11.60 -3.19
CA LEU A 91 -4.27 -10.72 -3.40
C LEU A 91 -4.43 -10.31 -4.87
N ALA A 92 -3.34 -10.01 -5.57
CA ALA A 92 -3.36 -9.65 -6.99
C ALA A 92 -3.66 -10.84 -7.91
N GLU A 93 -3.45 -12.08 -7.47
CA GLU A 93 -3.92 -13.28 -8.18
C GLU A 93 -5.43 -13.46 -8.02
N LEU A 94 -5.97 -13.20 -6.82
CA LEU A 94 -7.39 -13.34 -6.52
C LEU A 94 -8.23 -12.19 -7.08
N VAL A 95 -7.69 -10.98 -7.06
CA VAL A 95 -8.32 -9.74 -7.54
C VAL A 95 -7.38 -9.07 -8.53
N PRO A 96 -7.39 -9.46 -9.83
CA PRO A 96 -6.45 -8.98 -10.83
C PRO A 96 -6.39 -7.45 -10.99
N GLU A 97 -7.53 -6.78 -10.88
CA GLU A 97 -7.66 -5.33 -11.04
C GLU A 97 -7.74 -4.66 -9.67
N SER A 98 -6.78 -3.78 -9.35
CA SER A 98 -6.75 -3.07 -8.06
C SER A 98 -8.00 -2.19 -7.82
N THR A 99 -8.70 -1.79 -8.88
CA THR A 99 -9.97 -1.06 -8.81
C THR A 99 -11.09 -1.88 -8.20
N ASP A 100 -11.02 -3.21 -8.31
CA ASP A 100 -12.02 -4.16 -7.81
C ASP A 100 -11.82 -4.49 -6.33
N LEU A 101 -10.71 -4.07 -5.73
CA LEU A 101 -10.49 -4.17 -4.28
C LEU A 101 -11.58 -3.44 -3.51
N GLY A 102 -11.88 -3.92 -2.31
CA GLY A 102 -12.62 -3.15 -1.33
C GLY A 102 -11.91 -1.82 -1.04
N ARG A 103 -12.66 -0.81 -0.56
CA ARG A 103 -12.07 0.45 -0.07
C ARG A 103 -10.97 0.20 0.96
N VAL A 104 -11.22 -0.76 1.84
CA VAL A 104 -10.23 -1.30 2.79
C VAL A 104 -10.22 -2.82 2.64
N THR A 105 -9.03 -3.37 2.40
CA THR A 105 -8.74 -4.80 2.35
C THR A 105 -7.79 -5.12 3.49
N TRP A 106 -8.12 -6.12 4.30
CA TRP A 106 -7.33 -6.49 5.48
C TRP A 106 -6.47 -7.69 5.12
N VAL A 107 -5.16 -7.60 5.40
CA VAL A 107 -4.17 -8.65 5.12
C VAL A 107 -3.31 -8.97 6.33
#